data_AF-A0A257TM34-F1
#
_entry.id   AF-A0A257TM34-F1
#
_cell.length_a   1.000
_cell.length_b   1.000
_cell.length_c   1.000
_cell.angle_alpha   90.00
_cell.angle_beta   90.00
_cell.angle_gamma   90.00
#
_symmetry.space_group_name_H-M   'P 1'
#
loop_
_entity.id
_entity.type
_entity.pdbx_description
1 polymer ?
#
loop_
_entity_poly.entity_id
_entity_poly.type
_entity_poly.pdbx_seq_one_letter_code
_entity_poly.pdbx_strand_id
1 'polypeptide(L)'
;MDAASGVRSVSESLDPYRKWLGIPPAEQPPDHYRLLGVGRFEDDPDTISNAADRQMAHVRTFQTGPHSAVSQKLLNEIAAARVCLLDRAR
;
A
#
# COMPACT_ATOMS: atom_id res chain seq x y z
N MET A 1 -0.80 34.74 -26.05
CA MET A 1 -1.34 34.60 -24.68
C MET A 1 -1.85 33.19 -24.57
N ASP A 2 -1.15 32.45 -23.73
CA ASP A 2 -0.82 31.04 -23.86
C ASP A 2 -2.01 30.09 -23.68
N ALA A 3 -2.05 29.08 -24.56
CA ALA A 3 -2.82 27.87 -24.33
C ALA A 3 -2.24 27.16 -23.11
N ALA A 4 -2.97 27.18 -22.00
CA ALA A 4 -2.60 26.47 -20.79
C ALA A 4 -2.59 24.96 -21.07
N SER A 5 -1.37 24.46 -21.26
CA SER A 5 -0.94 23.07 -21.20
C SER A 5 -1.61 22.33 -20.04
N GLY A 6 -2.58 21.48 -20.38
CA GLY A 6 -2.96 20.33 -19.56
C GLY A 6 -2.38 19.07 -20.19
N VAL A 7 -1.06 18.89 -20.14
CA VAL A 7 -0.46 17.60 -20.46
C VAL A 7 -0.98 16.59 -19.43
N ARG A 8 -2.05 15.89 -19.79
CA ARG A 8 -2.35 14.57 -19.22
C ARG A 8 -1.48 13.58 -19.96
N SER A 9 -0.20 13.50 -19.61
CA SER A 9 0.55 12.27 -19.88
C SER A 9 0.11 11.24 -18.83
N VAL A 10 -1.12 10.74 -18.96
CA VAL A 10 -1.53 9.49 -18.30
C VAL A 10 -1.00 8.33 -19.14
N SER A 11 0.32 8.27 -19.25
CA SER A 11 1.03 7.09 -19.72
C SER A 11 1.29 6.21 -18.50
N GLU A 12 0.31 5.36 -18.19
CA GLU A 12 0.51 3.99 -17.69
C GLU A 12 1.48 3.77 -16.52
N SER A 13 1.63 4.75 -15.62
CA SER A 13 2.38 4.56 -14.39
C SER A 13 1.57 3.59 -13.52
N LEU A 14 2.10 2.38 -13.28
CA LEU A 14 1.52 1.41 -12.37
C LEU A 14 1.13 2.12 -11.07
N ASP A 15 -0.17 2.15 -10.74
CA ASP A 15 -0.67 2.54 -9.41
C ASP A 15 -0.68 1.27 -8.55
N PRO A 16 0.37 1.02 -7.74
CA PRO A 16 0.52 -0.25 -7.07
C PRO A 16 -0.45 -0.39 -5.88
N TYR A 17 -0.85 0.73 -5.27
CA TYR A 17 -1.87 0.76 -4.21
C TYR A 17 -3.21 0.27 -4.77
N ARG A 18 -3.64 0.77 -5.93
CA ARG A 18 -4.87 0.31 -6.57
C ARG A 18 -4.73 -1.11 -7.14
N LYS A 19 -3.64 -1.40 -7.84
CA LYS A 19 -3.49 -2.65 -8.60
C LYS A 19 -3.19 -3.86 -7.74
N TRP A 20 -2.45 -3.70 -6.64
CA TRP A 20 -2.03 -4.82 -5.80
C TRP A 20 -2.75 -4.83 -4.46
N LEU A 21 -3.03 -3.66 -3.88
CA LEU A 21 -3.66 -3.57 -2.55
C LEU A 21 -5.16 -3.23 -2.61
N GLY A 22 -5.71 -2.97 -3.79
CA GLY A 22 -7.13 -2.64 -3.97
C GLY A 22 -7.54 -1.28 -3.37
N ILE A 23 -6.58 -0.35 -3.22
CA ILE A 23 -6.81 0.97 -2.62
C ILE A 23 -7.06 2.00 -3.74
N PRO A 24 -8.31 2.47 -3.93
CA PRO A 24 -8.63 3.40 -5.01
C PRO A 24 -7.96 4.78 -4.78
N PRO A 25 -7.75 5.59 -5.84
CA PRO A 25 -7.11 6.90 -5.72
C PRO A 25 -7.78 7.86 -4.73
N ALA A 26 -9.10 7.73 -4.50
CA ALA A 26 -9.85 8.53 -3.53
C ALA A 26 -9.47 8.23 -2.07
N GLU A 27 -8.82 7.09 -1.82
CA GLU A 27 -8.36 6.64 -0.50
C GLU A 27 -6.84 6.70 -0.36
N GLN A 28 -6.15 7.38 -1.30
CA GLN A 28 -4.71 7.57 -1.28
C GLN A 28 -4.37 8.99 -0.80
N PRO A 29 -3.32 9.16 0.04
CA PRO A 29 -2.47 8.10 0.60
C PRO A 29 -3.19 7.27 1.67
N PRO A 30 -2.97 5.95 1.73
CA PRO A 30 -3.61 5.11 2.74
C PRO A 30 -3.04 5.36 4.13
N ASP A 31 -3.89 5.25 5.16
CA ASP A 31 -3.42 5.09 6.54
C ASP A 31 -2.92 3.65 6.78
N HIS A 32 -2.33 3.40 7.96
CA HIS A 32 -1.78 2.08 8.30
C HIS A 32 -2.84 0.98 8.26
N TYR A 33 -4.05 1.24 8.74
CA TYR A 33 -5.15 0.26 8.73
C TYR A 33 -5.54 -0.12 7.31
N ARG A 34 -5.67 0.90 6.44
CA ARG A 34 -6.02 0.70 5.05
C ARG A 34 -4.94 -0.03 4.28
N LEU A 35 -3.67 0.26 4.57
CA LEU A 35 -2.53 -0.43 3.97
C LEU A 35 -2.51 -1.93 4.31
N LEU A 36 -2.90 -2.31 5.54
CA LEU A 36 -3.02 -3.72 5.92
C LEU A 36 -4.32 -4.38 5.43
N GLY A 37 -5.33 -3.58 5.09
CA GLY A 37 -6.66 -4.06 4.69
C GLY A 37 -7.49 -4.54 5.88
N VAL A 38 -7.37 -3.84 7.02
CA VAL A 38 -8.18 -4.07 8.23
C VAL A 38 -9.10 -2.87 8.51
N GLY A 39 -10.06 -3.07 9.41
CA GLY A 39 -10.90 -1.97 9.89
C GLY A 39 -10.08 -0.89 10.59
N ARG A 40 -10.52 0.37 10.50
CA ARG A 40 -9.91 1.45 11.30
C ARG A 40 -10.13 1.15 12.77
N PHE A 41 -9.10 1.37 13.58
CA PHE A 41 -9.08 1.05 15.02
C PHE A 41 -9.10 -0.45 15.35
N GLU A 42 -8.78 -1.33 14.39
CA GLU A 42 -8.44 -2.72 14.71
C GLU A 42 -7.31 -2.76 15.76
N ASP A 43 -7.55 -3.49 16.85
CA ASP A 43 -6.64 -3.59 17.99
C ASP A 43 -6.26 -5.03 18.32
N ASP A 44 -6.84 -6.03 17.66
CA ASP A 44 -6.45 -7.43 17.84
C ASP A 44 -5.07 -7.69 17.19
N PRO A 45 -4.02 -8.03 17.97
CA PRO A 45 -2.67 -8.21 17.45
C PRO A 45 -2.58 -9.33 16.41
N ASP A 46 -3.36 -10.40 16.58
CA ASP A 46 -3.37 -11.54 15.67
C ASP A 46 -3.99 -11.14 14.32
N THR A 47 -5.11 -10.40 14.33
CA THR A 47 -5.73 -9.85 13.13
C THR A 47 -4.78 -8.89 12.39
N ILE A 48 -4.10 -7.99 13.10
CA ILE A 48 -3.10 -7.07 12.52
C ILE A 48 -1.95 -7.84 11.89
N SER A 49 -1.37 -8.82 12.60
CA SER A 49 -0.24 -9.60 12.09
C SER A 49 -0.63 -10.40 10.85
N ASN A 50 -1.76 -11.12 10.93
CA ASN A 50 -2.26 -11.92 9.81
C ASN A 50 -2.54 -11.05 8.58
N ALA A 51 -3.10 -9.85 8.76
CA ALA A 51 -3.35 -8.93 7.66
C ALA A 51 -2.05 -8.44 7.00
N ALA A 52 -1.06 -8.05 7.79
CA ALA A 52 0.25 -7.66 7.28
C ALA A 52 0.93 -8.80 6.51
N ASP A 53 0.90 -10.03 7.03
CA ASP A 53 1.51 -11.19 6.38
C ASP A 53 0.87 -11.49 5.02
N ARG A 54 -0.47 -11.38 4.91
CA ARG A 54 -1.17 -11.52 3.62
C ARG A 54 -0.73 -10.46 2.60
N GLN A 55 -0.69 -9.19 3.01
CA GLN A 55 -0.29 -8.10 2.11
C GLN A 55 1.17 -8.26 1.67
N MET A 56 2.07 -8.59 2.60
CA MET A 56 3.47 -8.84 2.26
C MET A 56 3.61 -10.03 1.30
N ALA A 57 2.93 -11.15 1.56
CA ALA A 57 2.98 -12.31 0.68
C ALA A 57 2.51 -11.97 -0.74
N HIS A 58 1.44 -11.18 -0.88
CA HIS A 58 0.97 -10.73 -2.18
C HIS A 58 1.98 -9.82 -2.88
N VAL A 59 2.47 -8.78 -2.20
CA VAL A 59 3.44 -7.83 -2.80
C VAL A 59 4.76 -8.50 -3.16
N ARG A 60 5.19 -9.52 -2.39
CA ARG A 60 6.39 -10.33 -2.70
C ARG A 60 6.33 -11.01 -4.05
N THR A 61 5.14 -11.29 -4.58
CA THR A 61 4.99 -11.89 -5.93
C THR A 61 5.51 -10.98 -7.06
N PHE A 62 5.67 -9.67 -6.79
CA PHE A 62 6.16 -8.67 -7.75
C PHE A 62 7.61 -8.23 -7.50
N GLN A 63 8.33 -8.90 -6.57
CA GLN A 63 9.70 -8.54 -6.20
C GLN A 63 10.74 -8.80 -7.28
N THR A 64 10.43 -9.64 -8.26
CA THR A 64 11.33 -9.93 -9.37
C THR A 64 10.89 -9.15 -10.62
N GLY A 65 11.87 -8.70 -11.40
CA GLY A 65 11.60 -8.03 -12.68
C GLY A 65 11.27 -6.53 -12.56
N PRO A 66 10.50 -5.97 -13.52
CA PRO A 66 10.34 -4.52 -13.71
C PRO A 66 9.71 -3.76 -12.53
N HIS A 67 9.03 -4.46 -11.63
CA HIS A 67 8.31 -3.88 -10.50
C HIS A 67 9.02 -4.07 -9.15
N SER A 68 10.23 -4.64 -9.16
CA SER A 68 11.05 -4.93 -7.96
C SER A 68 11.18 -3.72 -7.03
N ALA A 69 11.59 -2.56 -7.54
CA ALA A 69 11.75 -1.35 -6.72
C ALA A 69 10.43 -0.88 -6.08
N VAL A 70 9.32 -0.95 -6.82
CA VAL A 70 7.99 -0.54 -6.33
C VAL A 70 7.48 -1.51 -5.27
N SER A 71 7.63 -2.82 -5.50
CA SER A 71 7.26 -3.84 -4.52
C SER A 71 8.07 -3.71 -3.22
N GLN A 72 9.37 -3.44 -3.31
CA GLN A 72 10.22 -3.25 -2.14
C GLN A 72 9.79 -2.03 -1.31
N LYS A 73 9.43 -0.93 -1.98
CA LYS A 73 8.87 0.25 -1.30
C LYS A 73 7.60 -0.11 -0.53
N LEU A 74 6.64 -0.78 -1.18
CA LEU A 74 5.39 -1.18 -0.52
C LEU A 74 5.61 -2.16 0.64
N LEU A 75 6.57 -3.09 0.51
CA LEU A 75 6.90 -4.00 1.61
C LEU A 75 7.43 -3.26 2.83
N ASN A 76 8.24 -2.22 2.63
CA ASN A 76 8.72 -1.39 3.72
C ASN A 76 7.57 -0.62 4.39
N GLU A 77 6.63 -0.09 3.60
CA GLU A 77 5.43 0.58 4.13
C GLU A 77 4.54 -0.38 4.93
N ILE A 78 4.28 -1.59 4.41
CA ILE A 78 3.50 -2.62 5.10
C ILE A 78 4.20 -3.03 6.41
N ALA A 79 5.53 -3.19 6.39
CA ALA A 79 6.30 -3.51 7.59
C ALA A 79 6.21 -2.39 8.64
N ALA A 80 6.32 -1.13 8.23
CA ALA A 80 6.17 0.02 9.11
C ALA A 80 4.76 0.10 9.72
N ALA A 81 3.72 -0.11 8.90
CA ALA A 81 2.33 -0.15 9.37
C ALA A 81 2.10 -1.28 10.40
N ARG A 82 2.62 -2.49 10.14
CA ARG A 82 2.56 -3.62 11.08
C ARG A 82 3.16 -3.25 12.43
N VAL A 83 4.39 -2.73 12.44
CA VAL A 83 5.08 -2.35 13.68
C VAL A 83 4.30 -1.27 14.43
N CYS A 84 3.83 -0.24 13.73
CA CYS A 84 3.08 0.85 14.35
C CYS A 84 1.76 0.38 14.98
N LEU A 85 1.01 -0.49 14.31
CA LEU A 85 -0.27 -0.97 14.82
C LEU A 85 -0.10 -1.99 15.94
N LEU A 86 0.89 -2.89 15.85
CA LEU A 86 1.19 -3.84 16.91
C LEU A 86 1.78 -3.18 18.17
N ASP A 87 2.41 -2.02 18.04
CA ASP A 87 2.85 -1.23 19.20
C ASP A 87 1.67 -0.58 19.93
N ARG A 88 0.66 -0.12 19.19
CA ARG A 88 -0.57 0.48 19.74
C ARG A 88 -1.54 -0.51 20.38
N ALA A 89 -1.47 -1.78 19.97
CA ALA A 89 -2.29 -2.87 20.49
C ALA A 89 -1.74 -3.47 21.79
N ARG A 90 -0.60 -2.98 22.29
CA ARG A 90 0.00 -3.39 23.58
C ARG A 90 -0.55 -2.55 24.72
#